data_AF-A0AAV3XDY8-F1
#
_entry.id   AF-A0AAV3XDY8-F1
#
_cell.length_a   1.000
_cell.length_b   1.000
_cell.length_c   1.000
_cell.angle_alpha   90.00
_cell.angle_beta   90.00
_cell.angle_gamma   90.00
#
_symmetry.space_group_name_H-M   'P 1'
#
loop_
_entity.id
_entity.type
_entity.pdbx_description
1 polymer ?
#
loop_
_entity_poly.entity_id
_entity_poly.type
_entity_poly.pdbx_seq_one_letter_code
_entity_poly.pdbx_strand_id
1 'polypeptide(L)'
;MGNIDFPCWLFGKAKFVAEKLLADGFWYCGNSDNFVVIEDLTEQVGDWLLGFGYQELGLDAICDGALFFKDLDHFEEQSQFESEINRIKNLIIQSELDWESGLSAGQACLRLAMKAFNKGFSKTNEWIWVPPSEIEAKKKLVSAQGTVPNCQSFCYNNQFRVMFFARQTEWVIVNHLMGTQHNGKRINDQWATWQQIKNELVGSEGSVEVYPPMSELVNDMNAYHLWVMPPGFKLPNGIESLD
;
A
#
# COMPACT_ATOMS: atom_id res chain seq x y z
N MET A 1 -27.22 6.02 -10.05
CA MET A 1 -26.21 4.95 -10.22
C MET A 1 -26.18 4.18 -8.91
N GLY A 2 -26.32 2.85 -8.94
CA GLY A 2 -26.21 2.03 -7.73
C GLY A 2 -24.83 2.18 -7.10
N ASN A 3 -24.71 2.00 -5.79
CA ASN A 3 -23.39 1.92 -5.15
C ASN A 3 -22.63 0.75 -5.79
N ILE A 4 -21.56 1.07 -6.51
CA ILE A 4 -20.62 0.04 -6.97
C ILE A 4 -19.77 -0.32 -5.75
N ASP A 5 -19.96 -1.53 -5.26
CA ASP A 5 -19.13 -2.07 -4.19
C ASP A 5 -17.78 -2.45 -4.77
N PHE A 6 -16.81 -1.54 -4.64
CA PHE A 6 -15.41 -1.86 -4.89
C PHE A 6 -14.96 -3.00 -3.99
N PRO A 7 -14.00 -3.82 -4.43
CA PRO A 7 -13.41 -4.82 -3.55
C PRO A 7 -12.79 -4.11 -2.35
N CYS A 8 -12.92 -4.71 -1.15
CA CYS A 8 -12.51 -4.05 0.10
C CYS A 8 -11.01 -3.71 0.16
N TRP A 9 -10.20 -4.31 -0.71
CA TRP A 9 -8.77 -4.02 -0.85
C TRP A 9 -8.44 -2.91 -1.86
N LEU A 10 -9.39 -2.41 -2.65
CA LEU A 10 -9.19 -1.22 -3.48
C LEU A 10 -9.61 0.02 -2.69
N PHE A 11 -8.62 0.76 -2.18
CA PHE A 11 -8.84 1.87 -1.25
C PHE A 11 -7.89 3.04 -1.51
N GLY A 12 -8.06 4.12 -0.74
CA GLY A 12 -7.16 5.28 -0.74
C GLY A 12 -6.99 5.89 -2.14
N LYS A 13 -5.73 6.10 -2.55
CA LYS A 13 -5.37 6.65 -3.87
C LYS A 13 -5.97 5.83 -5.02
N ALA A 14 -5.87 4.49 -4.95
CA ALA A 14 -6.35 3.62 -6.02
C ALA A 14 -7.88 3.68 -6.14
N LYS A 15 -8.62 3.66 -5.02
CA LYS A 15 -10.08 3.87 -5.05
C LYS A 15 -10.45 5.24 -5.60
N PHE A 16 -9.74 6.30 -5.20
CA PHE A 16 -10.01 7.64 -5.71
C PHE A 16 -9.83 7.72 -7.24
N VAL A 17 -8.75 7.15 -7.78
CA VAL A 17 -8.55 7.05 -9.24
C VAL A 17 -9.64 6.19 -9.88
N ALA A 18 -10.01 5.06 -9.28
CA ALA A 18 -11.09 4.20 -9.78
C ALA A 18 -12.43 4.94 -9.89
N GLU A 19 -12.79 5.75 -8.89
CA GLU A 19 -14.00 6.58 -8.93
C GLU A 19 -13.96 7.60 -10.08
N LYS A 20 -12.78 8.14 -10.40
CA LYS A 20 -12.57 9.03 -11.56
C LYS A 20 -12.68 8.29 -12.88
N LEU A 21 -12.13 7.08 -12.99
CA LEU A 21 -12.29 6.23 -14.16
C LEU A 21 -13.76 5.86 -14.40
N LEU A 22 -14.50 5.48 -13.35
CA LEU A 22 -15.94 5.21 -13.46
C LEU A 22 -16.72 6.45 -13.92
N ALA A 23 -16.40 7.62 -13.38
CA ALA A 23 -17.00 8.89 -13.82
C ALA A 23 -16.68 9.23 -15.29
N ASP A 24 -15.56 8.68 -15.81
CA ASP A 24 -15.10 8.84 -17.18
C ASP A 24 -15.66 7.78 -18.16
N GLY A 25 -16.52 6.87 -17.67
CA GLY A 25 -17.18 5.86 -18.49
C GLY A 25 -16.50 4.49 -18.47
N PHE A 26 -15.57 4.24 -17.56
CA PHE A 26 -15.13 2.88 -17.28
C PHE A 26 -16.19 2.09 -16.51
N TRP A 27 -16.10 0.76 -16.60
CA TRP A 27 -16.92 -0.21 -15.90
C TRP A 27 -15.99 -1.05 -15.01
N TYR A 28 -16.40 -1.34 -13.77
CA TYR A 28 -15.65 -2.27 -12.92
C TYR A 28 -16.01 -3.72 -13.27
N CYS A 29 -15.01 -4.51 -13.63
CA CYS A 29 -15.17 -5.87 -14.16
C CYS A 29 -14.81 -6.98 -13.17
N GLY A 30 -14.32 -6.65 -11.98
CA GLY A 30 -13.94 -7.63 -10.95
C GLY A 30 -12.42 -7.74 -10.75
N ASN A 31 -11.94 -8.96 -10.45
CA ASN A 31 -10.52 -9.25 -10.29
C ASN A 31 -9.90 -9.68 -11.64
N SER A 32 -8.79 -9.04 -12.05
CA SER A 32 -8.04 -9.33 -13.28
C SER A 32 -7.53 -10.76 -13.38
N ASP A 33 -7.28 -11.43 -12.24
CA ASP A 33 -6.78 -12.81 -12.19
C ASP A 33 -7.68 -13.82 -12.94
N ASN A 34 -8.95 -13.47 -13.15
CA ASN A 34 -9.94 -14.35 -13.80
C ASN A 34 -10.19 -14.02 -15.28
N PHE A 35 -9.67 -12.90 -15.81
CA PHE A 35 -10.18 -12.35 -17.07
C PHE A 35 -9.12 -11.96 -18.08
N VAL A 36 -7.89 -11.61 -17.69
CA VAL A 36 -7.01 -10.86 -18.60
C VAL A 36 -5.70 -11.57 -18.93
N VAL A 37 -5.52 -11.86 -20.22
CA VAL A 37 -4.20 -12.03 -20.84
C VAL A 37 -3.92 -10.72 -21.58
N ILE A 38 -3.19 -9.79 -20.96
CA ILE A 38 -2.80 -8.54 -21.66
C ILE A 38 -1.63 -8.89 -22.57
N GLU A 39 -1.87 -8.95 -23.88
CA GLU A 39 -0.82 -9.25 -24.87
C GLU A 39 -0.34 -8.00 -25.61
N ASP A 40 -1.24 -7.03 -25.86
CA ASP A 40 -0.93 -5.86 -26.69
C ASP A 40 -0.88 -4.54 -25.89
N LEU A 41 0.18 -3.78 -26.17
CA LEU A 41 0.51 -2.42 -25.69
C LEU A 41 0.20 -2.18 -24.20
N THR A 42 1.00 -2.79 -23.32
CA THR A 42 0.98 -2.49 -21.89
C THR A 42 1.72 -1.20 -21.58
N GLU A 43 1.04 -0.23 -20.98
CA GLU A 43 1.69 0.95 -20.40
C GLU A 43 1.40 1.07 -18.91
N GLN A 44 2.44 1.32 -18.12
CA GLN A 44 2.31 1.54 -16.69
C GLN A 44 2.22 3.04 -16.38
N VAL A 45 1.16 3.45 -15.69
CA VAL A 45 0.92 4.83 -15.23
C VAL A 45 0.79 4.82 -13.71
N GLY A 46 1.89 5.11 -13.02
CA GLY A 46 1.94 4.96 -11.56
C GLY A 46 1.71 3.50 -11.15
N ASP A 47 0.69 3.26 -10.33
CA ASP A 47 0.30 1.92 -9.87
C ASP A 47 -0.71 1.24 -10.80
N TRP A 48 -1.09 1.88 -11.91
CA TRP A 48 -2.05 1.39 -12.88
C TRP A 48 -1.37 0.80 -14.10
N LEU A 49 -1.88 -0.34 -14.55
CA LEU A 49 -1.52 -0.95 -15.81
C LEU A 49 -2.65 -0.69 -16.82
N LEU A 50 -2.31 -0.06 -17.93
CA LEU A 50 -3.20 0.12 -19.06
C LEU A 50 -2.83 -0.87 -20.16
N GLY A 51 -3.82 -1.46 -20.82
CA GLY A 51 -3.58 -2.38 -21.92
C GLY A 51 -4.85 -2.76 -22.66
N PHE A 52 -4.69 -3.61 -23.68
CA PHE A 52 -5.80 -4.11 -24.48
C PHE A 52 -5.99 -5.60 -24.26
N GLY A 53 -7.26 -6.00 -24.12
CA GLY A 53 -7.68 -7.39 -24.13
C GLY A 53 -7.50 -8.02 -25.52
N TYR A 54 -7.34 -9.35 -25.57
CA TYR A 54 -7.15 -10.08 -26.81
C TYR A 54 -8.35 -9.91 -27.75
N GLN A 55 -8.12 -9.28 -28.92
CA GLN A 55 -9.13 -9.03 -29.96
C GLN A 55 -10.29 -8.08 -29.55
N GLU A 56 -10.14 -7.34 -28.46
CA GLU A 56 -11.15 -6.37 -28.01
C GLU A 56 -10.69 -4.94 -28.30
N LEU A 57 -11.58 -4.11 -28.86
CA LEU A 57 -11.36 -2.66 -28.97
C LEU A 57 -11.81 -1.99 -27.67
N GLY A 58 -11.16 -2.39 -26.57
CA GLY A 58 -11.44 -1.87 -25.24
C GLY A 58 -10.16 -1.63 -24.47
N LEU A 59 -10.18 -0.60 -23.63
CA LEU A 59 -9.05 -0.25 -22.79
C LEU A 59 -9.25 -0.81 -21.39
N ASP A 60 -8.36 -1.72 -21.00
CA ASP A 60 -8.25 -2.21 -19.64
C ASP A 60 -7.40 -1.27 -18.80
N ALA A 61 -7.85 -1.01 -17.58
CA ALA A 61 -7.11 -0.33 -16.53
C ALA A 61 -7.12 -1.21 -15.27
N ILE A 62 -5.94 -1.65 -14.84
CA ILE A 62 -5.77 -2.61 -13.75
C ILE A 62 -4.95 -1.98 -12.63
N CYS A 63 -5.44 -2.06 -11.39
CA CYS A 63 -4.68 -1.68 -10.21
C CYS A 63 -4.94 -2.64 -9.06
N ASP A 64 -3.87 -3.22 -8.50
CA ASP A 64 -3.93 -4.19 -7.40
C ASP A 64 -4.95 -5.33 -7.64
N GLY A 65 -4.97 -5.83 -8.87
CA GLY A 65 -5.89 -6.88 -9.33
C GLY A 65 -7.31 -6.39 -9.63
N ALA A 66 -7.69 -5.15 -9.33
CA ALA A 66 -9.00 -4.63 -9.74
C ALA A 66 -8.98 -4.25 -11.23
N LEU A 67 -9.88 -4.83 -12.01
CA LEU A 67 -10.01 -4.61 -13.46
C LEU A 67 -11.12 -3.60 -13.76
N PHE A 68 -10.78 -2.60 -14.57
CA PHE A 68 -11.70 -1.63 -15.14
C PHE A 68 -11.60 -1.67 -16.66
N PHE A 69 -12.73 -1.65 -17.34
CA PHE A 69 -12.80 -1.69 -18.80
C PHE A 69 -13.42 -0.40 -19.34
N LYS A 70 -13.02 0.05 -20.51
CA LYS A 70 -13.72 1.08 -21.28
C LYS A 70 -13.88 0.65 -22.72
N ASP A 71 -15.11 0.65 -23.20
CA ASP A 71 -15.46 0.35 -24.58
C ASP A 71 -14.97 1.47 -25.52
N LEU A 72 -14.15 1.09 -26.50
CA LEU A 72 -13.59 1.98 -27.52
C LEU A 72 -14.06 1.60 -28.95
N ASP A 73 -15.05 0.72 -29.11
CA ASP A 73 -15.58 0.25 -30.41
C ASP A 73 -16.05 1.39 -31.33
N HIS A 74 -16.35 2.56 -30.77
CA HIS A 74 -16.86 3.73 -31.47
C HIS A 74 -15.76 4.60 -32.11
N PHE A 75 -14.48 4.31 -31.88
CA PHE A 75 -13.39 5.01 -32.55
C PHE A 75 -13.03 4.33 -33.88
N GLU A 76 -12.97 5.11 -34.94
CA GLU A 76 -12.72 4.61 -36.30
C GLU A 76 -11.27 4.85 -36.74
N GLU A 77 -10.60 5.85 -36.15
CA GLU A 77 -9.23 6.23 -36.50
C GLU A 77 -8.24 5.96 -35.37
N GLN A 78 -7.07 5.41 -35.69
CA GLN A 78 -5.98 5.15 -34.72
C GLN A 78 -5.59 6.40 -33.91
N SER A 79 -5.65 7.58 -34.51
CA SER A 79 -5.37 8.86 -33.84
C SER A 79 -6.32 9.14 -32.66
N GLN A 80 -7.59 8.70 -32.77
CA GLN A 80 -8.59 8.84 -31.73
C GLN A 80 -8.29 7.91 -30.55
N PHE A 81 -7.91 6.66 -30.83
CA PHE A 81 -7.46 5.72 -29.80
C PHE A 81 -6.25 6.27 -29.04
N GLU A 82 -5.20 6.71 -29.74
CA GLU A 82 -4.00 7.26 -29.11
C GLU A 82 -4.30 8.53 -28.30
N SER A 83 -5.20 9.38 -28.79
CA SER A 83 -5.64 10.57 -28.06
C SER A 83 -6.38 10.20 -26.78
N GLU A 84 -7.26 9.21 -26.84
CA GLU A 84 -8.02 8.74 -25.68
C GLU A 84 -7.11 8.09 -24.63
N ILE A 85 -6.18 7.21 -25.05
CA ILE A 85 -5.20 6.62 -24.13
C ILE A 85 -4.42 7.72 -23.39
N ASN A 86 -3.90 8.72 -24.12
CA ASN A 86 -3.19 9.83 -23.49
C ASN A 86 -4.07 10.64 -22.53
N ARG A 87 -5.36 10.82 -22.85
CA ARG A 87 -6.32 11.47 -21.98
C ARG A 87 -6.55 10.67 -20.69
N ILE A 88 -6.69 9.34 -20.78
CA ILE A 88 -6.84 8.46 -19.61
C ILE A 88 -5.58 8.47 -18.75
N LYS A 89 -4.39 8.44 -19.35
CA LYS A 89 -3.11 8.56 -18.63
C LYS A 89 -3.06 9.86 -17.82
N ASN A 90 -3.41 10.98 -18.44
CA ASN A 90 -3.47 12.27 -17.77
C ASN A 90 -4.52 12.31 -16.66
N LEU A 91 -5.68 11.68 -16.87
CA LEU A 91 -6.70 11.55 -15.83
C LEU A 91 -6.17 10.80 -14.60
N ILE A 92 -5.47 9.67 -14.80
CA ILE A 92 -4.85 8.90 -13.72
C ILE A 92 -3.84 9.77 -12.98
N ILE A 93 -2.88 10.37 -13.70
CA ILE A 93 -1.83 11.22 -13.11
C ILE A 93 -2.43 12.36 -12.31
N GLN A 94 -3.39 13.10 -12.89
CA GLN A 94 -4.01 14.22 -12.21
C GLN A 94 -4.82 13.78 -10.99
N SER A 95 -5.53 12.65 -11.08
CA SER A 95 -6.29 12.10 -9.96
C SER A 95 -5.38 11.66 -8.82
N GLU A 96 -4.20 11.11 -9.11
CA GLU A 96 -3.20 10.80 -8.10
C GLU A 96 -2.67 12.08 -7.42
N LEU A 97 -2.40 13.15 -8.17
CA LEU A 97 -1.95 14.44 -7.63
C LEU A 97 -3.04 15.10 -6.77
N ASP A 98 -4.29 15.08 -7.22
CA ASP A 98 -5.43 15.62 -6.48
C ASP A 98 -5.59 14.89 -5.16
N TRP A 99 -5.49 13.55 -5.16
CA TRP A 99 -5.50 12.74 -3.94
C TRP A 99 -4.35 13.12 -2.99
N GLU A 100 -3.13 13.28 -3.50
CA GLU A 100 -1.97 13.68 -2.68
C GLU A 100 -2.16 15.06 -2.04
N SER A 101 -2.81 15.99 -2.74
CA SER A 101 -3.08 17.34 -2.24
C SER A 101 -4.17 17.38 -1.15
N GLY A 102 -5.04 16.36 -1.08
CA GLY A 102 -6.14 16.26 -0.14
C GLY A 102 -5.82 15.56 1.18
N LEU A 103 -4.58 15.08 1.36
CA LEU A 103 -4.18 14.33 2.57
C LEU A 103 -4.18 15.23 3.82
N SER A 104 -4.60 14.66 4.95
CA SER A 104 -4.40 15.33 6.25
C SER A 104 -2.90 15.46 6.57
N ALA A 105 -2.56 16.41 7.44
CA ALA A 105 -1.18 16.62 7.88
C ALA A 105 -0.53 15.33 8.44
N GLY A 106 -1.29 14.52 9.19
CA GLY A 106 -0.79 13.24 9.72
C GLY A 106 -0.47 12.21 8.63
N GLN A 107 -1.33 12.10 7.62
CA GLN A 107 -1.13 11.21 6.46
C GLN A 107 0.06 11.67 5.61
N ALA A 108 0.16 12.97 5.35
CA ALA A 108 1.29 13.57 4.63
C ALA A 108 2.63 13.29 5.36
N CYS A 109 2.67 13.45 6.68
CA CYS A 109 3.84 13.17 7.51
C CYS A 109 4.27 11.71 7.46
N LEU A 110 3.32 10.78 7.59
CA LEU A 110 3.62 9.35 7.51
C LEU A 110 4.21 9.00 6.13
N ARG A 111 3.60 9.51 5.05
CA ARG A 111 4.10 9.32 3.68
C ARG A 111 5.49 9.92 3.47
N LEU A 112 5.73 11.11 3.99
CA LEU A 112 7.03 11.79 3.94
C LEU A 112 8.09 11.03 4.73
N ALA A 113 7.75 10.48 5.91
CA ALA A 113 8.63 9.57 6.62
C ALA A 113 9.01 8.39 5.71
N MET A 114 8.03 7.69 5.17
CA MET A 114 8.27 6.53 4.32
C MET A 114 9.12 6.87 3.09
N LYS A 115 8.85 7.99 2.41
CA LYS A 115 9.67 8.51 1.29
C LYS A 115 11.09 8.86 1.76
N ALA A 116 11.25 9.51 2.91
CA ALA A 116 12.57 9.84 3.48
C ALA A 116 13.36 8.59 3.86
N PHE A 117 12.68 7.53 4.32
CA PHE A 117 13.27 6.24 4.67
C PHE A 117 13.49 5.32 3.46
N ASN A 118 13.05 5.69 2.25
CA ASN A 118 13.11 4.87 1.04
C ASN A 118 14.50 4.81 0.35
N LYS A 119 15.60 5.06 1.08
CA LYS A 119 16.96 4.95 0.53
C LYS A 119 17.58 3.61 0.91
N GLY A 120 18.04 2.89 -0.12
CA GLY A 120 18.83 1.68 0.00
C GLY A 120 17.96 0.44 -0.12
N PHE A 121 17.99 -0.21 -1.29
CA PHE A 121 17.68 -1.63 -1.36
C PHE A 121 18.92 -2.37 -0.90
N SER A 122 18.78 -3.28 0.05
CA SER A 122 19.83 -4.30 0.21
C SER A 122 19.85 -5.13 -1.07
N LYS A 123 21.05 -5.55 -1.52
CA LYS A 123 21.17 -6.56 -2.57
C LYS A 123 20.96 -7.98 -2.02
N THR A 124 20.85 -8.12 -0.70
CA THR A 124 20.73 -9.38 0.03
C THR A 124 19.45 -9.40 0.86
N ASN A 125 19.07 -10.58 1.34
CA ASN A 125 17.96 -10.73 2.28
C ASN A 125 18.34 -10.32 3.72
N GLU A 126 19.58 -9.89 3.97
CA GLU A 126 20.03 -9.48 5.29
C GLU A 126 19.41 -8.14 5.70
N TRP A 127 19.05 -8.03 6.98
CA TRP A 127 18.51 -6.83 7.56
C TRP A 127 19.61 -5.79 7.81
N ILE A 128 19.50 -4.66 7.12
CA ILE A 128 20.35 -3.49 7.32
C ILE A 128 19.63 -2.55 8.28
N TRP A 129 20.28 -2.28 9.42
CA TRP A 129 19.78 -1.34 10.42
C TRP A 129 20.27 0.06 10.10
N VAL A 130 19.34 1.03 10.08
CA VAL A 130 19.67 2.42 9.84
C VAL A 130 20.24 3.04 11.11
N PRO A 131 21.40 3.72 11.04
CA PRO A 131 22.01 4.35 12.20
C PRO A 131 21.08 5.37 12.87
N PRO A 132 21.06 5.47 14.22
CA PRO A 132 20.24 6.45 14.93
C PRO A 132 20.43 7.89 14.47
N SER A 133 21.65 8.28 14.08
CA SER A 133 21.95 9.62 13.56
C SER A 133 21.20 9.93 12.25
N GLU A 134 21.04 8.95 11.37
CA GLU A 134 20.26 9.10 10.14
C GLU A 134 18.76 9.15 10.44
N ILE A 135 18.29 8.36 11.41
CA ILE A 135 16.90 8.42 11.88
C ILE A 135 16.59 9.81 12.43
N GLU A 136 17.46 10.38 13.27
CA GLU A 136 17.27 11.73 13.82
C GLU A 136 17.32 12.83 12.75
N ALA A 137 18.20 12.71 11.76
CA ALA A 137 18.23 13.63 10.63
C ALA A 137 16.90 13.60 9.83
N LYS A 138 16.36 12.39 9.60
CA LYS A 138 15.07 12.20 8.90
C LYS A 138 13.88 12.67 9.75
N LYS A 139 13.89 12.42 11.06
CA LYS A 139 12.90 12.98 11.99
C LYS A 139 12.84 14.49 11.91
N LYS A 140 13.98 15.18 11.86
CA LYS A 140 14.03 16.64 11.71
C LYS A 140 13.36 17.12 10.42
N LEU A 141 13.65 16.45 9.29
CA LEU A 141 13.03 16.75 7.99
C LEU A 141 11.50 16.58 8.05
N VAL A 142 11.01 15.52 8.67
CA VAL A 142 9.57 15.26 8.75
C VAL A 142 8.87 16.13 9.80
N SER A 143 9.52 16.40 10.93
CA SER A 143 8.98 17.24 12.02
C SER A 143 8.70 18.69 11.61
N ALA A 144 9.38 19.19 10.57
CA ALA A 144 9.08 20.49 9.96
C ALA A 144 7.73 20.52 9.22
N GLN A 145 7.15 19.35 8.92
CA GLN A 145 5.90 19.15 8.19
C GLN A 145 4.82 18.44 9.04
N GLY A 146 5.19 17.98 10.25
CA GLY A 146 4.34 17.39 11.29
C GLY A 146 4.99 16.13 11.90
N THR A 147 4.57 15.71 13.09
CA THR A 147 5.25 14.68 13.87
C THR A 147 5.03 13.28 13.28
N VAL A 148 6.12 12.56 12.99
CA VAL A 148 6.12 11.08 12.98
C VAL A 148 6.52 10.67 14.39
N PRO A 149 5.56 10.41 15.30
CA PRO A 149 5.91 10.30 16.72
C PRO A 149 6.66 8.99 16.95
N ASN A 150 7.85 9.11 17.54
CA ASN A 150 8.51 8.06 18.31
C ASN A 150 9.02 6.82 17.55
N CYS A 151 9.40 6.95 16.27
CA CYS A 151 10.19 5.90 15.61
C CYS A 151 11.55 5.73 16.34
N GLN A 152 11.80 4.56 16.91
CA GLN A 152 13.02 4.26 17.66
C GLN A 152 14.10 3.67 16.77
N SER A 153 13.71 2.84 15.81
CA SER A 153 14.63 2.12 14.94
C SER A 153 13.96 1.84 13.60
N PHE A 154 14.79 1.63 12.59
CA PHE A 154 14.35 1.33 11.23
C PHE A 154 15.34 0.37 10.59
N CYS A 155 14.83 -0.65 9.91
CA CYS A 155 15.64 -1.59 9.15
C CYS A 155 14.96 -1.95 7.83
N TYR A 156 15.74 -2.47 6.90
CA TYR A 156 15.25 -2.93 5.61
C TYR A 156 16.12 -4.08 5.09
N ASN A 157 15.55 -4.92 4.24
CA ASN A 157 16.29 -5.86 3.41
C ASN A 157 16.00 -5.57 1.92
N ASN A 158 16.18 -6.54 1.03
CA ASN A 158 15.89 -6.37 -0.40
C ASN A 158 14.39 -6.32 -0.75
N GLN A 159 13.50 -6.77 0.13
CA GLN A 159 12.06 -6.89 -0.14
C GLN A 159 11.21 -5.99 0.76
N PHE A 160 11.62 -5.80 2.01
CA PHE A 160 10.81 -5.18 3.05
C PHE A 160 11.56 -4.08 3.78
N ARG A 161 10.77 -3.23 4.43
CA ARG A 161 11.23 -2.23 5.38
C ARG A 161 10.31 -2.22 6.60
N VAL A 162 10.92 -2.05 7.78
CA VAL A 162 10.23 -2.12 9.07
C VAL A 162 10.68 -0.97 9.96
N MET A 163 9.70 -0.24 10.50
CA MET A 163 9.89 0.79 11.52
C MET A 163 9.46 0.26 12.88
N PHE A 164 10.17 0.67 13.93
CA PHE A 164 9.91 0.27 15.30
C PHE A 164 9.49 1.46 16.14
N PHE A 165 8.46 1.28 16.97
CA PHE A 165 7.92 2.28 17.86
C PHE A 165 7.70 1.67 19.24
N ALA A 166 8.20 2.28 20.30
CA ALA A 166 7.73 1.94 21.64
C ALA A 166 6.36 2.58 21.86
N ARG A 167 5.38 1.76 22.25
CA ARG A 167 4.04 2.21 22.60
C ARG A 167 3.74 1.87 24.05
N GLN A 168 3.44 2.90 24.84
CA GLN A 168 2.85 2.70 26.15
C GLN A 168 1.40 2.25 25.94
N THR A 169 1.05 1.07 26.44
CA THR A 169 -0.35 0.61 26.55
C THR A 169 -0.79 0.65 28.01
N GLU A 170 -2.06 0.37 28.26
CA GLU A 170 -2.59 0.21 29.62
C GLU A 170 -1.97 -0.98 30.37
N TRP A 171 -1.48 -2.00 29.64
CA TRP A 171 -0.92 -3.21 30.22
C TRP A 171 0.59 -3.14 30.36
N VAL A 172 1.27 -2.77 29.27
CA VAL A 172 2.74 -2.83 29.17
C VAL A 172 3.27 -1.94 28.05
N ILE A 173 4.56 -1.65 28.06
CA ILE A 173 5.23 -1.09 26.89
C ILE A 173 5.41 -2.22 25.88
N VAL A 174 4.89 -2.01 24.67
CA VAL A 174 4.99 -2.96 23.55
C VAL A 174 5.83 -2.37 22.43
N ASN A 175 6.46 -3.25 21.66
CA ASN A 175 7.17 -2.86 20.44
C ASN A 175 6.20 -2.93 19.26
N HIS A 176 5.82 -1.77 18.74
CA HIS A 176 4.98 -1.65 17.56
C HIS A 176 5.87 -1.63 16.32
N LEU A 177 5.72 -2.65 15.47
CA LEU A 177 6.35 -2.76 14.17
C LEU A 177 5.37 -2.26 13.11
N MET A 178 5.83 -1.38 12.24
CA MET A 178 5.13 -1.01 11.00
C MET A 178 5.97 -1.47 9.81
N GLY A 179 5.46 -2.43 9.07
CA GLY A 179 6.17 -3.06 7.96
C GLY A 179 5.50 -2.80 6.61
N THR A 180 6.30 -2.70 5.55
CA THR A 180 5.81 -2.57 4.16
C THR A 180 6.73 -3.28 3.18
N GLN A 181 6.19 -3.73 2.06
CA GLN A 181 6.99 -4.18 0.92
C GLN A 181 7.51 -2.97 0.13
N HIS A 182 8.73 -3.08 -0.42
CA HIS A 182 9.34 -1.95 -1.12
C HIS A 182 8.56 -1.50 -2.34
N ASN A 183 8.01 -2.45 -3.10
CA ASN A 183 7.19 -2.21 -4.29
C ASN A 183 5.79 -1.64 -3.97
N GLY A 184 5.45 -1.46 -2.69
CA GLY A 184 4.15 -0.93 -2.25
C GLY A 184 2.97 -1.88 -2.46
N LYS A 185 3.19 -3.07 -3.03
CA LYS A 185 2.14 -4.06 -3.26
C LYS A 185 1.75 -4.77 -1.96
N ARG A 186 0.58 -5.37 -1.99
CA ARG A 186 0.12 -6.28 -0.95
C ARG A 186 0.98 -7.55 -0.95
N ILE A 187 1.13 -8.14 0.23
CA ILE A 187 1.79 -9.44 0.39
C ILE A 187 0.71 -10.53 0.32
N ASN A 188 0.83 -11.45 -0.63
CA ASN A 188 -0.14 -12.54 -0.84
C ASN A 188 -0.20 -13.49 0.37
N ASP A 189 0.95 -13.96 0.86
CA ASP A 189 1.09 -14.80 2.06
C ASP A 189 1.37 -13.95 3.31
N GLN A 190 0.55 -12.92 3.53
CA GLN A 190 0.74 -11.89 4.54
C GLN A 190 1.13 -12.46 5.91
N TRP A 191 0.38 -13.44 6.42
CA TRP A 191 0.55 -13.93 7.77
C TRP A 191 1.89 -14.66 7.97
N ALA A 192 2.22 -15.61 7.10
CA ALA A 192 3.48 -16.36 7.18
C ALA A 192 4.69 -15.44 7.01
N THR A 193 4.59 -14.47 6.07
CA THR A 193 5.65 -13.50 5.80
C THR A 193 5.91 -12.61 7.01
N TRP A 194 4.87 -12.02 7.60
CA TRP A 194 5.03 -11.16 8.77
C TRP A 194 5.43 -11.92 10.04
N GLN A 195 4.98 -13.16 10.20
CA GLN A 195 5.45 -14.04 11.26
C GLN A 195 6.97 -14.29 11.14
N GLN A 196 7.47 -14.57 9.94
CA GLN A 196 8.89 -14.73 9.67
C GLN A 196 9.67 -13.45 9.96
N ILE A 197 9.25 -12.31 9.39
CA ILE A 197 9.91 -11.01 9.59
C ILE A 197 9.97 -10.66 11.08
N LYS A 198 8.86 -10.84 11.81
CA LYS A 198 8.79 -10.61 13.25
C LYS A 198 9.76 -11.54 13.99
N ASN A 199 9.80 -12.82 13.66
CA ASN A 199 10.72 -13.78 14.27
C ASN A 199 12.20 -13.39 14.06
N GLU A 200 12.56 -12.97 12.85
CA GLU A 200 13.93 -12.54 12.52
C GLU A 200 14.36 -11.27 13.25
N LEU A 201 13.43 -10.33 13.43
CA LEU A 201 13.74 -9.00 13.97
C LEU A 201 13.65 -8.90 15.49
N VAL A 202 12.68 -9.58 16.10
CA VAL A 202 12.36 -9.43 17.53
C VAL A 202 12.11 -10.75 18.26
N GLY A 203 12.27 -11.88 17.58
CA GLY A 203 12.16 -13.22 18.18
C GLY A 203 10.76 -13.83 18.12
N SER A 204 10.62 -14.99 18.76
CA SER A 204 9.44 -15.86 18.66
C SER A 204 8.23 -15.41 19.48
N GLU A 205 8.33 -14.30 20.22
CA GLU A 205 7.25 -13.82 21.11
C GLU A 205 5.94 -13.52 20.38
N GLY A 206 4.82 -13.63 21.10
CA GLY A 206 3.51 -13.35 20.54
C GLY A 206 3.38 -11.90 20.04
N SER A 207 2.65 -11.72 18.94
CA SER A 207 2.30 -10.41 18.42
C SER A 207 0.83 -10.36 18.02
N VAL A 208 0.24 -9.18 18.11
CA VAL A 208 -1.14 -8.92 17.68
C VAL A 208 -1.12 -7.98 16.48
N GLU A 209 -1.86 -8.34 15.44
CA GLU A 209 -2.25 -7.41 14.38
C GLU A 209 -3.57 -6.75 14.78
N VAL A 210 -3.62 -5.41 14.74
CA VAL A 210 -4.81 -4.65 15.16
C VAL A 210 -5.46 -4.04 13.92
N TYR A 211 -6.75 -4.28 13.79
CA TYR A 211 -7.60 -3.57 12.84
C TYR A 211 -8.20 -2.35 13.55
N PRO A 212 -7.90 -1.12 13.13
CA PRO A 212 -8.40 0.07 13.79
C PRO A 212 -9.92 0.22 13.62
N PRO A 213 -10.60 0.96 14.49
CA PRO A 213 -11.98 1.35 14.24
C PRO A 213 -12.07 2.16 12.94
N MET A 214 -13.22 2.09 12.25
CA MET A 214 -13.40 2.73 10.94
C MET A 214 -13.09 4.24 10.95
N SER A 215 -13.36 4.92 12.05
CA SER A 215 -13.06 6.34 12.24
C SER A 215 -11.55 6.66 12.29
N GLU A 216 -10.72 5.66 12.57
CA GLU A 216 -9.26 5.76 12.66
C GLU A 216 -8.56 4.99 11.53
N LEU A 217 -9.33 4.37 10.62
CA LEU A 217 -8.79 3.63 9.51
C LEU A 217 -8.12 4.59 8.51
N VAL A 218 -6.80 4.61 8.55
CA VAL A 218 -5.97 5.26 7.54
C VAL A 218 -5.50 4.18 6.57
N ASN A 219 -6.25 4.02 5.48
CA ASN A 219 -5.95 3.03 4.46
C ASN A 219 -5.31 3.71 3.24
N ASP A 220 -4.09 4.20 3.40
CA ASP A 220 -3.36 4.93 2.35
C ASP A 220 -2.18 4.15 1.77
N MET A 221 -1.88 2.99 2.37
CA MET A 221 -0.72 2.19 2.04
C MET A 221 -0.88 0.75 2.52
N ASN A 222 -0.27 -0.20 1.81
CA ASN A 222 -0.14 -1.60 2.22
C ASN A 222 0.90 -1.73 3.36
N ALA A 223 0.55 -1.19 4.53
CA ALA A 223 1.32 -1.28 5.76
C ALA A 223 0.68 -2.26 6.74
N TYR A 224 1.55 -2.98 7.44
CA TYR A 224 1.17 -3.99 8.40
C TYR A 224 1.69 -3.60 9.76
N HIS A 225 0.79 -3.62 10.74
CA HIS A 225 1.06 -3.13 12.08
C HIS A 225 1.01 -4.30 13.06
N LEU A 226 2.15 -4.62 13.66
CA LEU A 226 2.28 -5.69 14.66
C LEU A 226 2.64 -5.08 16.00
N TRP A 227 1.88 -5.39 17.03
CA TRP A 227 2.22 -5.08 18.41
C TRP A 227 2.84 -6.32 19.02
N VAL A 228 4.16 -6.29 19.20
CA VAL A 228 4.94 -7.39 19.73
C VAL A 228 4.98 -7.26 21.24
N MET A 229 4.51 -8.31 21.90
CA MET A 229 4.43 -8.38 23.34
C MET A 229 5.82 -8.66 23.94
N PRO A 230 6.12 -8.13 25.13
CA PRO A 230 7.37 -8.47 25.80
C PRO A 230 7.39 -9.95 26.21
N PRO A 231 8.58 -10.56 26.36
CA PRO A 231 8.70 -11.96 26.72
C PRO A 231 7.88 -12.34 27.96
N GLY A 232 7.13 -13.44 27.85
CA GLY A 232 6.31 -13.98 28.93
C GLY A 232 4.96 -13.27 29.14
N PHE A 233 4.65 -12.21 28.39
CA PHE A 233 3.33 -11.59 28.43
C PHE A 233 2.29 -12.49 27.75
N LYS A 234 1.18 -12.74 28.44
CA LYS A 234 0.04 -13.50 27.91
C LYS A 234 -1.11 -12.54 27.66
N LEU A 235 -1.67 -12.60 26.45
CA LEU A 235 -2.89 -11.87 26.13
C LEU A 235 -4.02 -12.34 27.05
N PRO A 236 -4.81 -11.42 27.63
CA PRO A 236 -6.05 -11.79 28.29
C PRO A 236 -6.96 -12.53 27.30
N ASN A 237 -7.37 -13.76 27.63
CA ASN A 237 -8.16 -14.63 26.74
C ASN A 237 -7.49 -14.88 25.37
N GLY A 238 -6.15 -15.04 25.36
CA GLY A 238 -5.42 -15.43 24.15
C GLY A 238 -5.83 -16.80 23.62
N ILE A 239 -5.35 -17.14 22.42
CA ILE A 239 -5.63 -18.43 21.78
C ILE A 239 -5.22 -19.57 22.73
N GLU A 240 -6.21 -20.37 23.15
CA GLU A 240 -5.98 -21.53 24.01
C GLU A 240 -5.14 -22.57 23.26
N SER A 241 -4.27 -23.30 23.97
CA SER A 241 -3.65 -24.47 23.37
C SER A 241 -4.75 -25.46 23.04
N LEU A 242 -4.83 -25.86 21.76
CA LEU A 242 -5.55 -27.07 21.39
C LEU A 242 -4.65 -28.23 21.85
N ASP A 243 -4.89 -28.70 23.07
CA ASP A 243 -4.31 -29.95 23.57
C ASP A 243 -4.79 -31.16 22.74
#